data_AF-A0A9E4Y0H1-F1
#
_entry.id   AF-A0A9E4Y0H1-F1
#
_cell.length_a   1.000
_cell.length_b   1.000
_cell.length_c   1.000
_cell.angle_alpha   90.00
_cell.angle_beta   90.00
_cell.angle_gamma   90.00
#
_symmetry.space_group_name_H-M   'P 1'
#
loop_
_entity.id
_entity.type
_entity.pdbx_description
1 polymer ?
#
loop_
_entity_poly.entity_id
_entity_poly.type
_entity_poly.pdbx_seq_one_letter_code
_entity_poly.pdbx_strand_id
1 'polypeptide(L)' 'MTRTFRLALAQINSTVGDIPGNASKIIDYLEQAREVQADLVAFPELAIT' A
#
# COMPACT_ATOMS: atom_id res chain seq x y z
N MET A 1 26.64 11.12 -7.18
CA MET A 1 25.20 11.43 -7.23
C MET A 1 24.48 10.41 -6.38
N THR A 2 23.70 10.84 -5.38
CA THR A 2 22.84 9.95 -4.58
C THR A 2 21.53 9.69 -5.31
N ARG A 3 21.03 8.45 -5.30
CA ARG A 3 19.71 8.12 -5.86
C ARG A 3 18.64 8.49 -4.83
N THR A 4 17.60 9.20 -5.25
CA THR A 4 16.39 9.41 -4.44
C THR A 4 15.54 8.14 -4.48
N PHE A 5 15.12 7.65 -3.31
CA PHE A 5 14.21 6.52 -3.17
C PHE A 5 12.91 7.01 -2.52
N ARG A 6 11.78 6.83 -3.20
CA ARG A 6 10.46 7.27 -2.74
C ARG A 6 9.71 6.12 -2.08
N LEU A 7 9.51 6.22 -0.77
CA LEU A 7 8.70 5.30 0.02
C LEU A 7 7.30 5.88 0.24
N ALA A 8 6.25 5.14 -0.13
CA ALA A 8 4.88 5.41 0.24
C ALA A 8 4.47 4.59 1.46
N LEU A 9 3.85 5.24 2.45
CA LEU A 9 3.28 4.60 3.63
C LEU A 9 1.77 4.51 3.46
N ALA A 10 1.28 3.35 3.02
CA ALA A 10 -0.14 3.12 2.78
C ALA A 10 -0.85 2.72 4.08
N GLN A 11 -1.20 3.73 4.86
CA GLN A 11 -1.97 3.54 6.09
C GLN A 11 -3.44 3.25 5.74
N ILE A 12 -3.86 1.99 5.89
CA ILE A 12 -5.21 1.54 5.58
C ILE A 12 -5.93 1.02 6.82
N ASN A 13 -7.26 1.04 6.78
CA ASN A 13 -8.13 0.40 7.77
C ASN A 13 -8.64 -0.94 7.20
N SER A 14 -7.96 -2.04 7.50
CA SER A 14 -8.39 -3.39 7.11
C SER A 14 -9.58 -3.87 7.95
N THR A 15 -10.31 -4.85 7.43
CA THR A 15 -11.42 -5.51 8.13
C THR A 15 -11.04 -6.96 8.37
N VAL A 16 -11.05 -7.42 9.62
CA VAL A 16 -10.69 -8.81 9.98
C VAL A 16 -11.59 -9.80 9.23
N GLY A 17 -11.00 -10.74 8.52
CA GLY A 17 -11.69 -11.79 7.77
C GLY A 17 -12.16 -11.40 6.37
N ASP A 18 -12.10 -10.12 5.99
CA ASP A 18 -12.51 -9.64 4.68
C ASP A 18 -11.33 -9.61 3.69
N ILE A 19 -10.85 -10.80 3.31
CA ILE A 19 -9.70 -10.93 2.40
C ILE A 19 -9.95 -10.20 1.06
N PRO A 20 -11.10 -10.34 0.38
CA PRO A 20 -11.33 -9.64 -0.89
C PRO A 20 -11.38 -8.12 -0.72
N GLY A 21 -12.05 -7.59 0.31
CA GLY A 21 -12.13 -6.15 0.56
C GLY A 21 -10.79 -5.56 0.96
N ASN A 22 -9.99 -6.28 1.75
CA ASN A 22 -8.64 -5.88 2.12
C ASN A 22 -7.70 -5.89 0.90
N ALA A 23 -7.80 -6.90 0.03
CA ALA A 23 -7.05 -6.96 -1.22
C ALA A 23 -7.39 -5.77 -2.13
N SER A 24 -8.68 -5.43 -2.25
CA SER A 24 -9.12 -4.25 -3.02
C SER A 24 -8.49 -2.97 -2.47
N LYS A 25 -8.52 -2.76 -1.15
CA LYS A 25 -7.87 -1.59 -0.51
C LYS A 25 -6.37 -1.55 -0.82
N ILE A 26 -5.67 -2.68 -0.75
CA ILE A 26 -4.24 -2.74 -1.09
C ILE A 26 -4.02 -2.33 -2.56
N ILE A 27 -4.82 -2.84 -3.49
CA ILE A 27 -4.73 -2.52 -4.92
C ILE A 27 -4.96 -1.01 -5.15
N ASP A 28 -5.98 -0.41 -4.53
CA ASP A 28 -6.27 1.01 -4.69
C ASP A 28 -5.10 1.90 -4.23
N TYR A 29 -4.47 1.56 -3.10
CA TYR A 29 -3.30 2.29 -2.60
C TYR A 29 -2.05 2.05 -3.45
N LEU A 30 -1.91 0.88 -4.10
CA LEU A 30 -0.85 0.64 -5.07
C LEU A 30 -1.01 1.55 -6.30
N GLU A 31 -2.24 1.76 -6.80
CA GLU A 31 -2.48 2.69 -7.91
C GLU A 31 -2.14 4.13 -7.52
N GLN A 32 -2.56 4.59 -6.33
CA GLN A 32 -2.17 5.93 -5.83
C GLN A 32 -0.65 6.07 -5.69
N ALA A 33 0.05 5.02 -5.24
CA ALA A 33 1.50 5.03 -5.12
C ALA A 33 2.21 5.11 -6.48
N ARG A 34 1.62 4.52 -7.54
CA ARG A 34 2.11 4.62 -8.92
C ARG A 34 1.98 6.04 -9.46
N GLU A 35 0.88 6.73 -9.19
CA GLU A 35 0.67 8.12 -9.61
C GLU A 35 1.76 9.05 -9.06
N VAL A 36 2.24 8.76 -7.86
CA VAL A 36 3.33 9.51 -7.21
C VAL A 36 4.70 8.86 -7.43
N GLN A 37 4.85 7.90 -8.35
CA GLN A 37 6.14 7.28 -8.69
C GLN A 37 6.92 6.77 -7.46
N ALA A 38 6.24 6.11 -6.53
CA ALA A 38 6.90 5.46 -5.39
C ALA A 38 7.72 4.26 -5.86
N ASP A 39 8.91 4.08 -5.28
CA ASP A 39 9.75 2.90 -5.49
C ASP A 39 9.28 1.72 -4.61
N LEU A 40 8.66 2.01 -3.46
CA LEU A 40 8.14 1.00 -2.52
C LEU A 40 6.89 1.52 -1.82
N VAL A 41 5.96 0.61 -1.53
CA VAL A 41 4.78 0.86 -0.70
C VAL A 41 4.82 -0.07 0.51
N ALA A 42 4.69 0.49 1.71
CA ALA A 42 4.57 -0.28 2.94
C ALA A 42 3.12 -0.25 3.44
N PHE A 43 2.62 -1.40 3.89
CA PHE A 43 1.30 -1.58 4.49
C PHE A 43 1.44 -2.01 5.95
N PRO A 44 0.39 -1.82 6.78
CA PRO A 44 0.34 -2.37 8.14
C PRO A 44 0.50 -3.89 8.18
N GLU A 45 0.90 -4.40 9.34
CA GLU A 45 0.90 -5.85 9.59
C GLU A 45 -0.53 -6.41 9.45
N LEU A 46 -0.64 -7.65 8.93
CA LEU A 46 -1.91 -8.35 8.70
C LEU A 46 -2.89 -7.60 7.78
N ALA A 47 -2.41 -6.66 6.94
CA ALA A 47 -3.27 -5.87 6.05
C ALA A 47 -4.17 -6.70 5.10
N ILE A 48 -3.85 -7.96 4.83
CA ILE A 48 -4.63 -8.85 3.95
C ILE A 48 -5.68 -9.70 4.68
N THR A 49 -5.50 -10.00 5.98
CA THR A 49 -6.28 -11.00 6.73
C THR A 49 -7.19 -10.39 7.78
#